data_AF-A0A7C4MY30-F1
#
_entry.id   AF-A0A7C4MY30-F1
#
_cell.length_a   1.000
_cell.length_b   1.000
_cell.length_c   1.000
_cell.angle_alpha   90.00
_cell.angle_beta   90.00
_cell.angle_gamma   90.00
#
_symmetry.space_group_name_H-M   'P 1'
#
loop_
_entity.id
_entity.type
_entity.pdbx_description
1 polymer ?
#
loop_
_entity_poly.entity_id
_entity_poly.type
_entity_poly.pdbx_seq_one_letter_code
_entity_poly.pdbx_strand_id
1 'polypeptide(L)'
;MSRDLLKGKTVLIVDDERDVLETLEELLSMCEVVKASTFEEAKLALETQAFDIAVLDIMGVDGYRLLEIARNKKVIPVMLTAHALSPEHTISSYKRGAALYVPKDKIANIAEYLNDVLLAIEAGTSTWWRWLDRFESYYNKKFEAEWKNKDKDFWRSFPYT
;
A
#
# COMPACT_ATOMS: atom_id res chain seq x y z
N MET A 1 -21.16 5.46 -11.51
CA MET A 1 -20.83 4.22 -10.79
C MET A 1 -19.37 3.95 -11.03
N SER A 2 -18.52 4.11 -10.02
CA SER A 2 -17.10 3.71 -10.12
C SER A 2 -17.04 2.20 -10.33
N ARG A 3 -16.20 1.77 -11.26
CA ARG A 3 -15.95 0.36 -11.54
C ARG A 3 -15.26 -0.24 -10.30
N ASP A 4 -15.87 -1.26 -9.71
CA ASP A 4 -15.28 -2.03 -8.61
C ASP A 4 -14.43 -3.16 -9.21
N LEU A 5 -13.12 -2.97 -9.20
CA LEU A 5 -12.13 -3.92 -9.70
C LEU A 5 -11.62 -4.87 -8.61
N LEU A 6 -12.03 -4.67 -7.35
CA LEU A 6 -11.58 -5.47 -6.21
C LEU A 6 -12.36 -6.76 -6.07
N LYS A 7 -13.63 -6.77 -6.47
CA LYS A 7 -14.48 -7.94 -6.32
C LYS A 7 -13.84 -9.20 -6.95
N GLY A 8 -13.63 -10.23 -6.12
CA GLY A 8 -13.04 -11.50 -6.53
C GLY A 8 -11.51 -11.49 -6.72
N LYS A 9 -10.82 -10.43 -6.31
CA LYS A 9 -9.35 -10.38 -6.28
C LYS A 9 -8.80 -11.17 -5.10
N THR A 10 -7.65 -11.81 -5.29
CA THR A 10 -6.94 -12.49 -4.20
C THR A 10 -5.96 -11.53 -3.55
N VAL A 11 -6.13 -11.24 -2.25
CA VAL A 11 -5.36 -10.25 -1.52
C VAL A 11 -4.63 -10.91 -0.34
N LEU A 12 -3.31 -10.74 -0.29
CA LEU A 12 -2.52 -11.09 0.89
C LEU A 12 -2.50 -9.87 1.82
N ILE A 13 -2.89 -10.04 3.08
CA ILE A 13 -2.75 -9.00 4.12
C ILE A 13 -1.74 -9.47 5.16
N VAL A 14 -0.77 -8.60 5.48
CA VAL A 14 0.37 -8.93 6.35
C VAL A 14 0.59 -7.84 7.38
N ASP A 15 0.40 -8.19 8.65
CA ASP A 15 0.55 -7.32 9.81
C ASP A 15 0.76 -8.18 11.06
N ASP A 16 1.64 -7.77 11.97
CA ASP A 16 1.85 -8.49 13.23
C ASP A 16 0.70 -8.26 14.23
N GLU A 17 -0.09 -7.20 14.02
CA GLU A 17 -1.26 -6.84 14.82
C GLU A 17 -2.51 -7.58 14.31
N ARG A 18 -3.06 -8.50 15.14
CA ARG A 18 -4.22 -9.34 14.77
C ARG A 18 -5.49 -8.53 14.51
N ASP A 19 -5.72 -7.49 15.27
CA ASP A 19 -6.85 -6.57 15.12
C ASP A 19 -6.79 -5.81 13.80
N VAL A 20 -5.58 -5.47 13.32
CA VAL A 20 -5.39 -4.89 11.98
C VAL A 20 -5.76 -5.90 10.90
N LEU A 21 -5.32 -7.15 11.03
CA LEU A 21 -5.67 -8.23 10.08
C LEU A 21 -7.19 -8.49 10.03
N GLU A 22 -7.86 -8.54 11.18
CA GLU A 22 -9.31 -8.71 11.27
C GLU A 22 -10.05 -7.53 10.61
N THR A 23 -9.62 -6.30 10.90
CA THR A 23 -10.19 -5.10 10.30
C THR A 23 -10.04 -5.10 8.77
N LEU A 24 -8.85 -5.47 8.25
CA LEU A 24 -8.61 -5.57 6.82
C LEU A 24 -9.47 -6.63 6.15
N GLU A 25 -9.62 -7.80 6.77
CA GLU A 25 -10.47 -8.89 6.28
C GLU A 25 -11.94 -8.45 6.17
N GLU A 26 -12.47 -7.74 7.17
CA GLU A 26 -13.83 -7.20 7.14
C GLU A 26 -14.02 -6.17 6.02
N LEU A 27 -13.09 -5.21 5.91
CA LEU A 27 -13.14 -4.14 4.90
C LEU A 27 -12.94 -4.65 3.47
N LEU A 28 -12.23 -5.77 3.31
CA LEU A 28 -11.95 -6.42 2.04
C LEU A 28 -12.80 -7.67 1.81
N SER A 29 -13.97 -7.76 2.44
CA SER A 29 -14.91 -8.89 2.33
C SER A 29 -15.41 -9.20 0.92
N MET A 30 -15.18 -8.29 -0.06
CA MET A 30 -15.43 -8.55 -1.48
C MET A 30 -14.29 -9.31 -2.20
N CYS A 31 -13.15 -9.50 -1.53
CA CYS A 31 -11.94 -10.15 -2.01
C CYS A 31 -11.78 -11.56 -1.39
N GLU A 32 -10.93 -12.38 -1.99
CA GLU A 32 -10.40 -13.61 -1.39
C GLU A 32 -9.16 -13.24 -0.56
N VAL A 33 -9.33 -13.15 0.76
CA VAL A 33 -8.28 -12.65 1.67
C VAL A 33 -7.47 -13.80 2.27
N VAL A 34 -6.14 -13.68 2.22
CA VAL A 34 -5.20 -14.55 2.94
C VAL A 34 -4.45 -13.71 3.96
N LYS A 35 -4.35 -14.19 5.19
CA LYS A 35 -3.68 -13.52 6.31
C LYS A 35 -2.32 -14.14 6.59
N ALA A 36 -1.36 -13.30 6.93
CA ALA A 36 -0.08 -13.70 7.53
C ALA A 36 0.28 -12.71 8.63
N SER A 37 0.76 -13.18 9.78
CA SER A 37 1.17 -12.30 10.88
C SER A 37 2.68 -12.24 11.09
N THR A 38 3.44 -12.95 10.25
CA THR A 38 4.90 -12.97 10.31
C THR A 38 5.51 -12.88 8.93
N PHE A 39 6.77 -12.45 8.87
CA PHE A 39 7.55 -12.43 7.64
C PHE A 39 7.59 -13.80 6.94
N GLU A 40 7.82 -14.88 7.70
CA GLU A 40 7.97 -16.23 7.13
C GLU A 40 6.66 -16.77 6.55
N GLU A 41 5.53 -16.53 7.21
CA GLU A 41 4.21 -16.89 6.69
C GLU A 41 3.90 -16.12 5.39
N ALA A 42 4.15 -14.82 5.38
CA ALA A 42 3.92 -13.97 4.22
C ALA A 42 4.83 -14.35 3.04
N LYS A 43 6.12 -14.61 3.31
CA LYS A 43 7.07 -15.09 2.32
C LYS A 43 6.63 -16.42 1.74
N LEU A 44 6.26 -17.38 2.57
CA LEU A 44 5.78 -18.69 2.11
C LEU A 44 4.52 -18.54 1.26
N ALA A 45 3.58 -17.69 1.66
CA ALA A 45 2.38 -17.41 0.87
C ALA A 45 2.74 -16.83 -0.50
N LEU A 46 3.55 -15.76 -0.56
CA LEU A 46 4.02 -15.15 -1.81
C LEU A 46 4.80 -16.13 -2.71
N GLU A 47 5.44 -17.13 -2.13
CA GLU A 47 6.20 -18.13 -2.88
C GLU A 47 5.34 -19.25 -3.45
N THR A 48 4.23 -19.59 -2.79
CA THR A 48 3.41 -20.78 -3.07
C THR A 48 2.05 -20.49 -3.67
N GLN A 49 1.55 -19.26 -3.56
CA GLN A 49 0.22 -18.85 -4.01
C GLN A 49 0.30 -17.65 -4.95
N ALA A 50 -0.76 -17.45 -5.74
CA ALA A 50 -0.89 -16.29 -6.62
C ALA A 50 -1.78 -15.24 -5.94
N PHE A 51 -1.33 -13.99 -5.96
CA PHE A 51 -2.05 -12.84 -5.42
C PHE A 51 -2.11 -11.74 -6.46
N ASP A 52 -3.22 -11.00 -6.48
CA ASP A 52 -3.30 -9.75 -7.24
C ASP A 52 -2.61 -8.62 -6.48
N ILE A 53 -2.85 -8.54 -5.16
CA ILE A 53 -2.40 -7.45 -4.29
C ILE A 53 -1.82 -8.03 -2.99
N ALA A 54 -0.78 -7.40 -2.46
CA ALA A 54 -0.30 -7.62 -1.10
C ALA A 54 -0.32 -6.30 -0.31
N VAL A 55 -1.03 -6.28 0.82
CA VAL A 55 -1.03 -5.17 1.79
C VAL A 55 -0.04 -5.52 2.91
N LEU A 56 0.99 -4.70 3.08
CA LEU A 56 2.17 -5.03 3.90
C LEU A 56 2.43 -3.96 4.96
N ASP A 57 2.48 -4.35 6.24
CA ASP A 57 3.12 -3.50 7.26
C ASP A 57 4.64 -3.44 7.08
N ILE A 58 5.23 -2.29 7.41
CA ILE A 58 6.65 -2.03 7.20
C ILE A 58 7.50 -2.60 8.33
N MET A 59 7.15 -2.35 9.60
CA MET A 59 8.05 -2.56 10.73
C MET A 59 7.84 -3.91 11.41
N GLY A 60 6.60 -4.36 11.59
CA GLY A 60 6.26 -5.58 12.31
C GLY A 60 6.68 -6.87 11.60
N VAL A 61 6.76 -6.83 10.26
CA VAL A 61 6.95 -8.02 9.41
C VAL A 61 8.05 -7.88 8.37
N ASP A 62 8.97 -6.92 8.52
CA ASP A 62 10.02 -6.63 7.52
C ASP A 62 9.43 -6.37 6.11
N GLY A 63 8.49 -5.42 6.05
CA GLY A 63 7.67 -5.16 4.88
C GLY A 63 8.44 -4.76 3.64
N TYR A 64 9.64 -4.18 3.77
CA TYR A 64 10.46 -3.84 2.61
C TYR A 64 11.01 -5.07 1.90
N ARG A 65 11.38 -6.12 2.63
CA ARG A 65 11.78 -7.40 2.01
C ARG A 65 10.58 -8.10 1.39
N LEU A 66 9.42 -8.08 2.05
CA LEU A 66 8.18 -8.62 1.47
C LEU A 66 7.77 -7.88 0.21
N LEU A 67 7.94 -6.55 0.15
CA LEU A 67 7.70 -5.76 -1.05
C LEU A 67 8.59 -6.24 -2.21
N GLU A 68 9.87 -6.46 -1.98
CA GLU A 68 10.79 -6.95 -3.02
C GLU A 68 10.36 -8.33 -3.54
N ILE A 69 9.95 -9.23 -2.63
CA ILE A 69 9.43 -10.56 -2.99
C ILE A 69 8.13 -10.43 -3.81
N ALA A 70 7.17 -9.62 -3.35
CA ALA A 70 5.90 -9.38 -4.03
C ALA A 70 6.11 -8.85 -5.45
N ARG A 71 7.02 -7.87 -5.62
CA ARG A 71 7.37 -7.33 -6.95
C ARG A 71 7.95 -8.40 -7.88
N ASN A 72 8.87 -9.22 -7.38
CA ASN A 72 9.47 -10.30 -8.16
C ASN A 72 8.42 -11.34 -8.58
N LYS A 73 7.40 -11.54 -7.76
CA LYS A 73 6.24 -12.41 -8.03
C LYS A 73 5.14 -11.72 -8.85
N LYS A 74 5.34 -10.47 -9.27
CA LYS A 74 4.37 -9.63 -10.00
C LYS A 74 3.07 -9.38 -9.23
N VAL A 75 3.13 -9.45 -7.90
CA VAL A 75 2.04 -9.06 -6.99
C VAL A 75 2.15 -7.56 -6.73
N ILE A 76 1.02 -6.84 -6.73
CA ILE A 76 0.98 -5.39 -6.51
C ILE A 76 1.20 -5.10 -5.00
N PRO A 77 2.32 -4.48 -4.59
CA PRO A 77 2.58 -4.23 -3.17
C PRO A 77 2.02 -2.87 -2.74
N VAL A 78 1.22 -2.87 -1.68
CA VAL A 78 0.69 -1.67 -1.02
C VAL A 78 1.18 -1.65 0.42
N MET A 79 1.86 -0.58 0.82
CA MET A 79 2.34 -0.46 2.19
C MET A 79 1.23 0.10 3.08
N LEU A 80 1.04 -0.45 4.27
CA LEU A 80 0.10 0.04 5.28
C LEU A 80 0.82 0.17 6.61
N THR A 81 1.03 1.38 7.13
CA THR A 81 1.84 1.52 8.35
C THR A 81 1.42 2.67 9.26
N ALA A 82 1.57 2.48 10.56
CA ALA A 82 1.44 3.54 11.58
C ALA A 82 2.83 4.05 12.00
N HIS A 83 3.72 3.12 12.37
CA HIS A 83 5.00 3.44 13.00
C HIS A 83 6.03 4.01 12.03
N ALA A 84 6.04 3.56 10.78
CA ALA A 84 6.95 4.04 9.76
C ALA A 84 6.45 5.31 9.05
N LEU A 85 5.44 5.99 9.59
CA LEU A 85 4.83 7.14 8.93
C LEU A 85 5.78 8.35 8.93
N SER A 86 6.50 8.52 7.83
CA SER A 86 7.35 9.69 7.57
C SER A 86 7.51 9.95 6.08
N PRO A 87 7.90 11.18 5.68
CA PRO A 87 8.25 11.48 4.28
C PRO A 87 9.36 10.56 3.74
N GLU A 88 10.38 10.22 4.55
CA GLU A 88 11.47 9.35 4.10
C GLU A 88 11.00 7.93 3.78
N HIS A 89 10.16 7.34 4.64
CA HIS A 89 9.59 6.02 4.41
C HIS A 89 8.63 6.00 3.23
N THR A 90 7.91 7.11 3.00
CA THR A 90 7.05 7.29 1.82
C THR A 90 7.88 7.24 0.54
N ILE A 91 8.95 8.04 0.47
CA ILE A 91 9.88 8.09 -0.67
C ILE A 91 10.57 6.73 -0.87
N SER A 92 11.04 6.10 0.21
CA SER A 92 11.67 4.77 0.17
C SER A 92 10.72 3.73 -0.42
N SER A 93 9.46 3.74 0.00
CA SER A 93 8.44 2.81 -0.51
C SER A 93 8.21 3.00 -2.01
N TYR A 94 8.09 4.24 -2.48
CA TYR A 94 8.02 4.52 -3.92
C TYR A 94 9.25 4.00 -4.67
N LYS A 95 10.46 4.35 -4.22
CA LYS A 95 11.71 4.00 -4.91
C LYS A 95 11.90 2.49 -4.99
N ARG A 96 11.40 1.74 -4.01
CA ARG A 96 11.40 0.27 -3.99
C ARG A 96 10.32 -0.35 -4.89
N GLY A 97 9.34 0.43 -5.33
CA GLY A 97 8.28 0.01 -6.25
C GLY A 97 6.97 -0.37 -5.58
N ALA A 98 6.68 0.18 -4.39
CA ALA A 98 5.33 0.13 -3.83
C ALA A 98 4.35 0.80 -4.80
N ALA A 99 3.18 0.19 -4.99
CA ALA A 99 2.09 0.81 -5.74
C ALA A 99 1.45 1.94 -4.94
N LEU A 100 1.39 1.82 -3.61
CA LEU A 100 0.83 2.84 -2.74
C LEU A 100 1.42 2.75 -1.34
N TYR A 101 1.37 3.86 -0.61
CA TYR A 101 1.73 3.94 0.80
C TYR A 101 0.53 4.49 1.61
N VAL A 102 0.00 3.73 2.56
CA VAL A 102 -1.23 4.08 3.26
C VAL A 102 -0.94 4.20 4.76
N PRO A 103 -1.25 5.33 5.39
CA PRO A 103 -1.25 5.45 6.84
C PRO A 103 -2.30 4.52 7.49
N LYS A 104 -1.97 3.78 8.56
CA LYS A 104 -2.92 2.89 9.26
C LYS A 104 -4.16 3.63 9.79
N ASP A 105 -4.09 4.93 10.10
CA ASP A 105 -5.26 5.73 10.49
C ASP A 105 -6.25 5.98 9.33
N LYS A 106 -5.90 5.57 8.11
CA LYS A 106 -6.74 5.61 6.91
C LYS A 106 -7.23 4.23 6.48
N ILE A 107 -7.00 3.20 7.30
CA ILE A 107 -7.37 1.81 7.00
C ILE A 107 -8.86 1.64 6.64
N ALA A 108 -9.75 2.43 7.23
CA ALA A 108 -11.19 2.40 6.94
C ALA A 108 -11.54 2.64 5.45
N ASN A 109 -10.66 3.29 4.69
CA ASN A 109 -10.83 3.54 3.26
C ASN A 109 -9.94 2.64 2.38
N ILE A 110 -9.37 1.56 2.94
CA ILE A 110 -8.40 0.71 2.22
C ILE A 110 -8.96 0.17 0.91
N ALA A 111 -10.23 -0.26 0.88
CA ALA A 111 -10.88 -0.75 -0.33
C ALA A 111 -10.91 0.33 -1.43
N GLU A 112 -11.20 1.59 -1.10
CA GLU A 112 -11.15 2.67 -2.09
C GLU A 112 -9.73 2.86 -2.65
N TYR A 113 -8.72 2.80 -1.78
CA TYR A 113 -7.33 2.97 -2.19
C TYR A 113 -6.81 1.83 -3.05
N LEU A 114 -7.16 0.59 -2.74
CA LEU A 114 -6.78 -0.56 -3.57
C LEU A 114 -7.49 -0.53 -4.93
N ASN A 115 -8.76 -0.14 -4.97
CA ASN A 115 -9.48 0.02 -6.25
C ASN A 115 -8.85 1.12 -7.11
N ASP A 116 -8.44 2.24 -6.51
CA ASP A 116 -7.74 3.32 -7.16
C ASP A 116 -6.41 2.88 -7.78
N VAL A 117 -5.66 2.02 -7.08
CA VAL A 117 -4.43 1.41 -7.60
C VAL A 117 -4.74 0.54 -8.83
N LEU A 118 -5.77 -0.30 -8.75
CA LEU A 118 -6.17 -1.16 -9.87
C LEU A 118 -6.60 -0.35 -11.10
N LEU A 119 -7.39 0.73 -10.89
CA LEU A 119 -7.80 1.64 -11.96
C LEU A 119 -6.61 2.34 -12.60
N ALA A 120 -5.64 2.79 -11.80
CA ALA A 120 -4.44 3.45 -12.31
C ALA A 120 -3.59 2.49 -13.15
N ILE A 121 -3.44 1.24 -12.70
CA ILE A 121 -2.72 0.18 -13.42
C ILE A 121 -3.43 -0.18 -14.73
N GLU A 122 -4.76 -0.37 -14.72
CA GLU A 122 -5.55 -0.65 -15.93
C GLU A 122 -5.43 0.49 -16.96
N ALA A 123 -5.36 1.74 -16.49
CA ALA A 123 -5.17 2.92 -17.34
C ALA A 123 -3.71 3.15 -17.78
N GLY A 124 -2.74 2.36 -17.31
CA GLY A 124 -1.32 2.57 -17.59
C GLY A 124 -0.75 3.88 -17.00
N THR A 125 -1.38 4.40 -15.95
CA THR A 125 -0.99 5.64 -15.26
C THR A 125 -0.24 5.35 -13.97
N SER A 126 0.49 6.33 -13.45
CA SER A 126 1.15 6.20 -12.15
C SER A 126 0.11 5.98 -11.04
N THR A 127 0.39 5.14 -10.05
CA THR A 127 -0.49 4.97 -8.89
C THR A 127 -0.32 6.10 -7.86
N TRP A 128 0.79 6.85 -7.94
CA TRP A 128 1.20 7.81 -6.92
C TRP A 128 0.67 9.23 -7.11
N TRP A 129 0.15 9.59 -8.28
CA TRP A 129 -0.58 10.87 -8.41
C TRP A 129 -1.82 10.87 -7.51
N ARG A 130 -2.53 9.73 -7.43
CA ARG A 130 -3.66 9.54 -6.52
C ARG A 130 -3.25 9.58 -5.06
N TRP A 131 -2.05 9.10 -4.75
CA TRP A 131 -1.49 9.21 -3.41
C TRP A 131 -1.35 10.68 -3.00
N LEU A 132 -0.76 11.50 -3.87
CA LEU A 132 -0.56 12.92 -3.58
C LEU A 132 -1.93 13.62 -3.40
N ASP A 133 -2.88 13.40 -4.30
CA ASP A 133 -4.23 13.97 -4.20
C ASP A 133 -4.91 13.63 -2.86
N ARG A 134 -4.82 12.36 -2.42
CA ARG A 134 -5.50 11.89 -1.21
C ARG A 134 -4.78 12.25 0.09
N PHE A 135 -3.46 12.21 0.10
CA PHE A 135 -2.67 12.30 1.33
C PHE A 135 -1.87 13.60 1.48
N GLU A 136 -1.81 14.47 0.46
CA GLU A 136 -1.11 15.76 0.56
C GLU A 136 -1.65 16.60 1.72
N SER A 137 -2.97 16.77 1.81
CA SER A 137 -3.60 17.55 2.87
C SER A 137 -3.38 16.93 4.26
N TYR A 138 -3.31 15.59 4.33
CA TYR A 138 -3.02 14.85 5.55
C TYR A 138 -1.57 15.07 5.99
N TYR A 139 -0.62 14.94 5.06
CA TYR A 139 0.80 15.18 5.33
C TYR A 139 1.04 16.65 5.72
N ASN A 140 0.44 17.62 5.03
CA ASN A 140 0.55 19.05 5.37
C ASN A 140 0.10 19.35 6.81
N LYS A 141 -0.90 18.63 7.33
CA LYS A 141 -1.36 18.78 8.72
C LYS A 141 -0.46 18.07 9.73
N LYS A 142 0.15 16.95 9.35
CA LYS A 142 0.89 16.06 10.25
C LYS A 142 2.38 16.36 10.31
N PHE A 143 2.97 16.70 9.18
CA PHE A 143 4.36 17.09 9.02
C PHE A 143 4.31 18.49 8.42
N GLU A 144 4.81 19.49 9.15
CA GLU A 144 4.83 20.90 8.75
C GLU A 144 5.09 21.09 7.25
N ALA A 145 4.57 22.17 6.65
CA ALA A 145 4.52 22.39 5.19
C ALA A 145 5.85 22.16 4.41
N GLU A 146 6.99 22.12 5.11
CA GLU A 146 8.31 21.81 4.57
C GLU A 146 8.61 20.32 4.36
N TRP A 147 7.69 19.38 4.63
CA TRP A 147 7.96 17.94 4.42
C TRP A 147 8.32 17.60 2.96
N LYS A 148 7.85 18.41 1.99
CA LYS A 148 8.24 18.33 0.57
C LYS A 148 9.65 18.85 0.26
N ASN A 149 10.29 19.54 1.21
CA ASN A 149 11.71 19.94 1.07
C ASN A 149 12.63 18.72 1.14
N LYS A 150 12.19 17.63 1.78
CA LYS A 150 12.88 16.34 1.75
C LYS A 150 12.64 15.69 0.38
N ASP A 151 13.67 15.70 -0.47
CA ASP A 151 13.66 15.17 -1.86
C ASP A 151 12.70 15.93 -2.80
N LYS A 152 12.96 17.23 -3.02
CA LYS A 152 12.15 18.09 -3.90
C LYS A 152 11.99 17.53 -5.32
N ASP A 153 13.00 16.83 -5.83
CA ASP A 153 12.98 16.28 -7.19
C ASP A 153 12.01 15.11 -7.29
N PHE A 154 11.93 14.27 -6.26
CA PHE A 154 10.88 13.26 -6.14
C PHE A 154 9.48 13.89 -6.18
N TRP A 155 9.22 14.88 -5.34
CA TRP A 155 7.88 15.50 -5.27
C TRP A 155 7.51 16.29 -6.53
N ARG A 156 8.51 16.85 -7.24
CA ARG A 156 8.33 17.51 -8.55
C ARG A 156 8.13 16.53 -9.71
N SER A 157 8.56 15.27 -9.54
CA SER A 157 8.40 14.23 -10.56
C SER A 157 6.96 13.71 -10.68
N PHE A 158 6.10 14.00 -9.70
CA PHE A 158 4.67 13.76 -9.84
C PHE A 158 4.07 14.83 -10.74
N PRO A 159 3.49 14.46 -11.89
CA PRO A 159 2.80 15.42 -12.73
C PRO A 159 1.55 15.89 -11.95
N TYR A 160 1.52 17.18 -11.59
CA TYR A 160 0.25 17.89 -11.46
C TYR A 160 -0.28 18.00 -12.89
N THR A 161 -1.05 17.02 -13.33
CA THR A 161 -1.90 17.18 -14.52
C THR A 161 -3.12 18.00 -14.16
#